data_AF-A0A7Z9YX91-F1
#
_entry.id   AF-A0A7Z9YX91-F1
#
_cell.length_a   1.000
_cell.length_b   1.000
_cell.length_c   1.000
_cell.angle_alpha   90.00
_cell.angle_beta   90.00
_cell.angle_gamma   90.00
#
_symmetry.space_group_name_H-M   'P 1'
#
loop_
_entity.id
_entity.type
_entity.pdbx_description
1 polymer ?
#
loop_
_entity_poly.entity_id
_entity_poly.type
_entity_poly.pdbx_seq_one_letter_code
_entity_poly.pdbx_strand_id
1 'polypeptide(L)'
;MNMLSTNLREQSSIMARLLHLIDCFVVVGFLWLLLLWYRVPWTPYYTRFAIITFGLCLVTFQSFQLYRSWRGWKFFQEFIVILRAWATVVGLLLFYFFVFKISHAYSRVIFL
;
A
#
# COMPACT_ATOMS: atom_id res chain seq x y z
N MET A 1 19.21 -29.58 15.38
CA MET A 1 18.76 -28.31 14.77
C MET A 1 17.75 -28.69 13.69
N ASN A 2 16.45 -28.60 13.99
CA ASN A 2 15.41 -29.27 13.22
C ASN A 2 15.10 -28.54 11.90
N MET A 3 15.17 -29.23 10.76
CA MET A 3 14.81 -28.73 9.42
C MET A 3 13.34 -28.26 9.30
N LEU A 4 12.48 -28.58 10.28
CA LEU A 4 11.10 -28.14 10.35
C LEU A 4 10.96 -26.67 10.80
N SER A 5 11.85 -26.16 11.65
CA SER A 5 11.73 -24.78 12.15
C SER A 5 12.19 -23.74 11.12
N THR A 6 13.11 -24.11 10.23
CA THR A 6 13.54 -23.26 9.11
C THR A 6 12.43 -23.09 8.07
N ASN A 7 11.74 -24.18 7.71
CA ASN A 7 10.63 -24.16 6.74
C ASN A 7 9.48 -23.23 7.18
N LEU A 8 9.06 -23.29 8.45
CA LEU A 8 7.98 -22.43 8.95
C LEU A 8 8.35 -20.94 8.95
N ARG A 9 9.62 -20.62 9.27
CA ARG A 9 10.11 -19.25 9.28
C ARG A 9 10.23 -18.69 7.85
N GLU A 10 10.74 -19.47 6.90
CA GLU A 10 10.80 -19.08 5.48
C GLU A 10 9.40 -18.94 4.87
N GLN A 11 8.49 -19.90 5.12
CA GLN A 11 7.11 -19.79 4.64
C GLN A 11 6.39 -18.56 5.18
N SER A 12 6.61 -18.19 6.45
CA SER A 12 6.03 -16.96 7.00
C SER A 12 6.51 -15.69 6.27
N SER A 13 7.77 -15.69 5.81
CA SER A 13 8.35 -14.56 5.07
C SER A 13 7.82 -14.46 3.63
N ILE A 14 7.59 -15.60 2.98
CA ILE A 14 7.02 -15.66 1.63
C ILE A 14 5.55 -15.26 1.68
N MET A 15 4.80 -15.76 2.66
CA MET A 15 3.40 -15.42 2.87
C MET A 15 3.23 -13.93 3.12
N ALA A 16 4.06 -13.32 3.97
CA ALA A 16 4.02 -11.87 4.23
C ALA A 16 4.28 -11.04 2.98
N ARG A 17 5.23 -11.43 2.12
CA ARG A 17 5.50 -10.76 0.84
C ARG A 17 4.33 -10.88 -0.13
N LEU A 18 3.72 -12.06 -0.22
CA LEU A 18 2.56 -12.29 -1.07
C LEU A 18 1.36 -11.47 -0.58
N LEU A 19 1.19 -11.35 0.73
CA LEU A 19 0.14 -10.52 1.32
C LEU A 19 0.37 -9.02 1.04
N HIS A 20 1.60 -8.51 1.17
CA HIS A 20 1.93 -7.14 0.75
C HIS A 20 1.61 -6.90 -0.73
N LEU A 21 1.90 -7.88 -1.59
CA LEU A 21 1.61 -7.77 -3.02
C LEU A 21 0.10 -7.70 -3.27
N ILE A 22 -0.67 -8.55 -2.60
CA ILE A 22 -2.14 -8.52 -2.66
C ILE A 22 -2.66 -7.16 -2.17
N ASP A 23 -2.15 -6.63 -1.06
CA ASP A 23 -2.58 -5.30 -0.58
C ASP A 23 -2.32 -4.20 -1.60
N CYS A 24 -1.17 -4.25 -2.29
CA CYS A 24 -0.88 -3.29 -3.35
C CYS A 24 -1.89 -3.40 -4.50
N PHE A 25 -2.28 -4.62 -4.88
CA PHE A 25 -3.34 -4.84 -5.87
C PHE A 25 -4.71 -4.39 -5.36
N VAL A 26 -5.02 -4.58 -4.09
CA VAL A 26 -6.27 -4.11 -3.47
C VAL A 26 -6.35 -2.59 -3.52
N VAL A 27 -5.26 -1.86 -3.21
CA VAL A 27 -5.22 -0.39 -3.27
C VAL A 27 -5.46 0.12 -4.70
N VAL A 28 -4.78 -0.46 -5.69
CA VAL A 28 -4.96 -0.06 -7.10
C VAL A 28 -6.34 -0.49 -7.62
N GLY A 29 -6.83 -1.66 -7.23
CA GLY A 29 -8.16 -2.16 -7.57
C GLY A 29 -9.26 -1.28 -6.96
N PHE A 30 -9.06 -0.75 -5.76
CA PHE A 30 -9.98 0.19 -5.13
C PHE A 30 -10.05 1.51 -5.89
N LEU A 31 -8.91 2.06 -6.32
CA LEU A 31 -8.88 3.22 -7.21
C LEU A 31 -9.67 2.94 -8.50
N TRP A 32 -9.44 1.80 -9.14
CA TRP A 32 -10.17 1.39 -10.34
C TRP A 32 -11.69 1.33 -10.09
N LEU A 33 -12.10 0.73 -8.97
CA LEU A 33 -13.51 0.62 -8.58
C LEU A 33 -14.15 2.00 -8.37
N LEU A 34 -13.44 2.94 -7.75
CA LEU A 34 -13.91 4.32 -7.58
C LEU A 34 -14.11 5.01 -8.92
N LEU A 35 -13.20 4.85 -9.89
CA LEU A 35 -13.34 5.44 -11.22
C LEU A 35 -14.58 4.89 -11.95
N LEU A 36 -14.82 3.59 -11.85
CA LEU A 36 -16.04 2.97 -12.38
C LEU A 36 -17.30 3.50 -11.70
N TRP A 37 -17.29 3.60 -10.37
CA TRP A 37 -18.42 4.05 -9.58
C TRP A 37 -18.83 5.49 -9.93
N TYR A 38 -17.85 6.40 -10.01
CA TYR A 38 -18.08 7.80 -10.34
C TYR A 38 -18.14 8.08 -11.85
N ARG A 39 -18.09 7.04 -12.69
CA ARG A 39 -18.09 7.12 -14.17
C ARG A 39 -17.05 8.10 -14.73
N VAL A 40 -15.88 8.16 -14.09
CA VAL A 40 -14.80 9.03 -14.54
C VAL A 40 -13.97 8.30 -15.59
N PRO A 41 -13.72 8.89 -16.77
CA PRO A 41 -12.96 8.24 -17.82
C PRO A 41 -11.53 7.98 -17.36
N TRP A 42 -11.01 6.80 -17.71
CA TRP A 42 -9.62 6.48 -17.43
C TRP A 42 -8.70 7.35 -18.28
N THR A 43 -7.79 8.07 -17.62
CA THR A 43 -6.80 8.94 -18.27
C THR A 43 -5.38 8.47 -17.95
N PRO A 44 -4.36 8.88 -18.73
CA PRO A 44 -2.96 8.54 -18.44
C PRO A 44 -2.49 9.01 -17.05
N TYR A 45 -3.13 10.03 -16.47
CA TYR A 45 -2.86 10.51 -15.11
C TYR A 45 -3.22 9.47 -14.05
N TYR A 46 -4.32 8.73 -14.24
CA TYR A 46 -4.71 7.65 -13.35
C TYR A 46 -3.80 6.42 -13.48
N THR A 47 -3.30 6.11 -14.69
CA THR A 47 -2.27 5.07 -14.86
C THR A 47 -0.99 5.41 -14.10
N ARG A 48 -0.48 6.65 -14.25
CA ARG A 48 0.72 7.10 -13.53
C ARG A 48 0.51 7.06 -12.02
N PHE A 49 -0.64 7.54 -11.55
CA PHE A 49 -0.99 7.51 -10.14
C PHE A 49 -1.08 6.09 -9.59
N ALA A 50 -1.69 5.15 -10.34
CA ALA A 50 -1.76 3.74 -9.95
C ALA A 50 -0.37 3.11 -9.82
N ILE A 51 0.53 3.35 -10.78
CA ILE A 51 1.91 2.82 -10.75
C ILE A 51 2.69 3.39 -9.56
N ILE A 52 2.61 4.72 -9.34
CA ILE A 52 3.28 5.39 -8.22
C ILE A 52 2.77 4.84 -6.88
N THR A 53 1.44 4.77 -6.70
CA THR A 53 0.82 4.24 -5.49
C THR A 53 1.18 2.78 -5.25
N PHE A 54 1.16 1.94 -6.29
CA PHE A 54 1.58 0.54 -6.19
C PHE A 54 3.03 0.42 -5.71
N GLY A 55 3.95 1.16 -6.32
CA GLY A 55 5.37 1.15 -5.93
C GLY A 55 5.58 1.65 -4.50
N LEU A 56 4.89 2.74 -4.11
CA LEU A 56 4.93 3.28 -2.74
C LEU A 56 4.42 2.30 -1.71
N CYS A 57 3.27 1.67 -1.94
CA CYS A 57 2.72 0.66 -1.05
C CYS A 57 3.68 -0.53 -0.93
N LEU A 58 4.23 -1.02 -2.04
CA LEU A 58 5.14 -2.16 -2.04
C LEU A 58 6.40 -1.88 -1.21
N VAL A 59 7.04 -0.72 -1.43
CA VAL A 59 8.24 -0.32 -0.70
C VAL A 59 7.93 -0.07 0.77
N THR A 60 6.83 0.63 1.06
CA THR A 60 6.49 1.02 2.44
C THR A 60 6.08 -0.20 3.25
N PHE A 61 5.17 -1.04 2.77
CA PHE A 61 4.71 -2.21 3.52
C PHE A 61 5.84 -3.22 3.75
N GLN A 62 6.74 -3.38 2.77
CA GLN A 62 7.95 -4.17 2.95
C GLN A 62 8.90 -3.56 3.98
N SER A 63 9.09 -2.23 4.00
CA SER A 63 10.01 -1.55 4.92
C SER A 63 9.51 -1.59 6.38
N PHE A 64 8.20 -1.40 6.58
CA PHE A 64 7.57 -1.41 7.90
C PHE A 64 7.24 -2.81 8.42
N GLN A 65 7.41 -3.86 7.59
CA GLN A 65 7.18 -5.26 7.95
C GLN A 65 5.79 -5.48 8.56
N LEU A 66 4.74 -4.98 7.89
CA LEU A 66 3.36 -4.97 8.41
C LEU A 66 2.87 -6.34 8.91
N TYR A 67 3.34 -7.43 8.29
CA TYR A 67 2.94 -8.80 8.62
C TYR A 67 3.96 -9.59 9.42
N ARG A 68 4.88 -8.95 10.14
CA ARG A 68 5.83 -9.68 10.99
C ARG A 68 5.11 -10.45 12.10
N SER A 69 5.58 -11.68 12.36
CA SER A 69 4.92 -12.65 13.24
C SER A 69 4.66 -12.13 14.67
N TRP A 70 3.39 -12.28 15.04
CA TRP A 70 2.59 -11.89 16.22
C TRP A 70 3.01 -12.45 17.59
N ARG A 71 4.09 -13.23 17.70
CA ARG A 71 4.41 -13.99 18.92
C ARG A 71 5.09 -13.13 19.99
N GLY A 72 4.32 -12.22 20.61
CA GLY A 72 4.73 -11.46 21.80
C GLY A 72 4.54 -9.94 21.74
N TRP A 73 3.90 -9.39 20.71
CA TRP A 73 3.63 -7.95 20.60
C TRP A 73 2.23 -7.58 21.07
N LYS A 74 2.09 -6.38 21.64
CA LYS A 74 0.77 -5.82 22.03
C LYS A 74 0.12 -5.26 20.76
N PHE A 75 -1.15 -5.61 20.50
CA PHE A 75 -1.93 -5.12 19.34
C PHE A 75 -1.83 -3.61 19.08
N PHE A 76 -1.66 -2.81 20.13
CA PHE A 76 -1.47 -1.36 20.02
C PHE A 76 -0.21 -0.96 19.23
N GLN A 77 0.89 -1.70 19.37
CA GLN A 77 2.13 -1.42 18.63
C GLN A 77 1.98 -1.75 17.15
N GLU A 78 1.27 -2.82 16.82
CA GLU A 78 0.95 -3.20 15.43
C GLU A 78 0.10 -2.11 14.76
N PHE A 79 -0.94 -1.64 15.47
CA PHE A 79 -1.78 -0.54 14.99
C PHE A 79 -0.96 0.73 14.69
N ILE A 80 -0.02 1.11 15.57
CA ILE A 80 0.86 2.25 15.34
C ILE A 80 1.75 2.05 14.11
N VAL A 81 2.29 0.84 13.90
CA VAL A 81 3.12 0.55 12.71
C VAL A 81 2.30 0.68 11.43
N ILE A 82 1.08 0.14 11.41
CA ILE A 82 0.15 0.28 10.28
C ILE A 82 -0.13 1.76 10.03
N LEU A 83 -0.46 2.53 11.07
CA LEU A 83 -0.76 3.95 10.96
C LEU A 83 0.43 4.74 10.42
N ARG A 84 1.65 4.44 10.86
CA ARG A 84 2.89 5.06 10.36
C ARG A 84 3.16 4.72 8.89
N ALA A 85 2.94 3.47 8.49
CA ALA A 85 3.11 3.07 7.09
C ALA A 85 2.13 3.82 6.18
N TRP A 86 0.84 3.87 6.56
CA TRP A 86 -0.17 4.61 5.81
C TRP A 86 0.09 6.11 5.80
N ALA A 87 0.48 6.70 6.92
CA ALA A 87 0.87 8.11 7.00
C ALA A 87 2.04 8.44 6.06
N THR A 88 2.99 7.50 5.92
CA THR A 88 4.13 7.65 4.99
C THR A 88 3.66 7.60 3.54
N VAL A 89 2.82 6.63 3.16
CA VAL A 89 2.26 6.53 1.79
C VAL A 89 1.47 7.78 1.44
N VAL A 90 0.51 8.17 2.29
CA VAL A 90 -0.33 9.36 2.08
C VAL A 90 0.53 10.63 2.03
N GLY A 91 1.47 10.78 2.95
CA GLY A 91 2.37 11.93 2.99
C GLY A 91 3.20 12.07 1.71
N LEU A 92 3.74 10.98 1.18
CA LEU A 92 4.51 10.98 -0.07
C LEU A 92 3.64 11.26 -1.29
N LEU A 93 2.40 10.75 -1.34
CA LEU A 93 1.46 11.06 -2.41
C LEU A 93 1.06 12.53 -2.39
N LEU A 94 0.74 13.09 -1.21
CA LEU A 94 0.43 14.51 -1.06
C LEU A 94 1.63 15.39 -1.43
N PHE A 95 2.84 14.99 -1.03
CA PHE A 95 4.06 15.68 -1.42
C PHE A 95 4.26 15.67 -2.94
N TYR A 96 4.03 14.53 -3.61
CA TYR A 96 4.02 14.43 -5.06
C TYR A 96 3.00 15.40 -5.69
N PHE A 97 1.75 15.42 -5.22
CA PHE A 97 0.74 16.35 -5.73
C PHE A 97 1.13 17.82 -5.52
N PHE A 98 1.73 18.14 -4.37
CA PHE A 98 2.15 19.48 -4.02
C PHE A 98 3.30 19.99 -4.91
N VAL A 99 4.36 19.20 -5.07
CA VAL A 99 5.54 19.58 -5.85
C VAL A 99 5.20 19.75 -7.34
N PHE A 100 4.46 18.79 -7.90
CA PHE A 100 4.14 18.79 -9.33
C PHE A 100 2.94 19.66 -9.67
N LYS A 101 2.16 20.12 -8.69
CA LYS A 101 0.93 20.93 -8.87
C LYS A 101 -0.09 20.33 -9.86
N ILE A 102 -0.14 19.01 -9.96
CA ILE A 102 -0.97 18.28 -10.94
C ILE A 102 -2.37 17.94 -10.42
N SER A 103 -2.76 18.38 -9.23
CA SER A 103 -4.07 18.05 -8.64
C SER A 103 -5.26 18.46 -9.51
N HIS A 104 -5.12 19.48 -10.36
CA HIS A 104 -6.16 19.91 -11.31
C HIS A 104 -6.43 18.90 -12.43
N ALA A 105 -5.51 17.96 -12.70
CA ALA A 105 -5.72 16.91 -13.71
C ALA A 105 -6.62 15.76 -13.21
N TYR A 106 -6.94 15.74 -11.92
CA TYR A 106 -7.75 14.70 -11.27
C TYR A 106 -9.15 15.23 -10.95
N SER A 107 -10.14 14.35 -11.06
CA SER A 107 -11.50 14.67 -10.59
C SER A 107 -11.50 14.91 -9.08
N ARG A 108 -12.15 16.00 -8.65
CA ARG A 108 -12.26 16.38 -7.23
C ARG A 108 -12.90 15.30 -6.37
N VAL A 109 -13.83 14.53 -6.95
CA VAL A 109 -14.59 13.48 -6.25
C VAL A 109 -13.72 12.25 -5.95
N ILE A 110 -12.66 12.03 -6.72
CA ILE A 110 -11.71 10.93 -6.50
C ILE A 110 -10.50 11.40 -5.68
N PHE A 111 -10.20 12.70 -5.74
CA PHE A 111 -9.09 13.29 -4.99
C PHE A 111 -9.43 13.51 -3.51
N LEU A 112 -10.69 13.79 -3.18
CA LEU A 112 -11.22 13.96 -1.82
C LEU A 112 -11.79 12.65 -1.30
#